data_AF-A0A9D8ZX90-F1
#
_entry.id   AF-A0A9D8ZX90-F1
#
_cell.length_a   1.000
_cell.length_b   1.000
_cell.length_c   1.000
_cell.angle_alpha   90.00
_cell.angle_beta   90.00
_cell.angle_gamma   90.00
#
_symmetry.space_group_name_H-M   'P 1'
#
loop_
_entity.id
_entity.type
_entity.pdbx_description
1 polymer ?
#
loop_
_entity_poly.entity_id
_entity_poly.type
_entity_poly.pdbx_seq_one_letter_code
_entity_poly.pdbx_strand_id
1 'polypeptide(L)'
;IEIIDKNPIVGANRDSPLRNKIGINKSFYKSKFESPSNNIGAIIRGYKSSVTKQINQIRKTPGTKIWQRGYYDHIIRNEESLFYIRDYIKNNPMNWNKDRFFQNR
;
A
#
# COMPACT_ATOMS: atom_id res chain seq x y z
N ILE A 1 41.98 -22.06 1.93
CA ILE A 1 41.40 -20.71 2.20
C ILE A 1 40.42 -20.45 1.08
N GLU A 2 39.20 -20.95 1.22
CA GLU A 2 38.16 -20.76 0.20
C GLU A 2 37.47 -19.41 0.43
N ILE A 3 37.33 -18.65 -0.66
CA ILE A 3 36.74 -17.32 -0.69
C ILE A 3 35.22 -17.47 -0.56
N ILE A 4 34.69 -17.17 0.62
CA ILE A 4 33.24 -17.11 0.86
C ILE A 4 32.75 -15.70 0.51
N ASP A 5 31.98 -15.65 -0.58
CA ASP A 5 30.99 -14.66 -1.04
C ASP A 5 31.25 -13.16 -0.79
N LYS A 6 31.54 -12.41 -1.88
CA LYS A 6 31.73 -10.96 -1.87
C LYS A 6 30.45 -10.14 -2.00
N ASN A 7 29.25 -10.72 -2.04
CA ASN A 7 28.02 -9.92 -2.07
C ASN A 7 26.87 -10.63 -1.36
N PRO A 8 26.70 -10.47 -0.03
CA PRO A 8 25.45 -10.83 0.60
C PRO A 8 24.38 -9.91 0.00
N ILE A 9 23.46 -10.46 -0.80
CA ILE A 9 22.29 -9.73 -1.27
C ILE A 9 21.38 -9.52 -0.06
N VAL A 10 21.67 -8.49 0.72
CA VAL A 10 20.80 -7.96 1.77
C VAL A 10 20.06 -6.76 1.19
N GLY A 11 18.98 -7.05 0.48
CA GLY A 11 18.10 -6.05 -0.14
C GLY A 11 16.66 -6.51 -0.11
N ALA A 12 15.73 -5.56 0.09
CA ALA A 12 14.30 -5.84 0.06
C ALA A 12 13.89 -6.38 -1.32
N ASN A 13 13.36 -7.60 -1.35
CA ASN A 13 12.76 -8.16 -2.57
C ASN A 13 11.63 -7.23 -3.04
N ARG A 14 11.71 -6.77 -4.31
CA ARG A 14 10.71 -6.00 -5.08
C ARG A 14 10.84 -4.46 -5.13
N ASP A 15 11.95 -3.88 -4.68
CA ASP A 15 12.26 -2.49 -5.04
C ASP A 15 13.15 -2.44 -6.30
N SER A 16 12.79 -1.55 -7.23
CA SER A 16 13.56 -1.37 -8.47
C SER A 16 14.97 -0.88 -8.13
N PRO A 17 16.04 -1.46 -8.70
CA PRO A 17 17.40 -1.08 -8.34
C PRO A 17 17.65 0.39 -8.70
N LEU A 18 18.47 1.06 -7.88
CA LEU A 18 18.92 2.44 -8.13
C LEU A 18 19.45 2.55 -9.55
N ARG A 19 18.90 3.51 -10.31
CA ARG A 19 19.24 3.77 -11.72
C ARG A 19 20.70 4.20 -11.84
N ASN A 20 21.60 3.24 -11.98
CA ASN A 20 23.02 3.50 -12.16
C ASN A 20 23.25 4.02 -13.60
N LYS A 21 23.69 5.29 -13.74
CA LYS A 21 24.03 5.92 -15.03
C LYS A 21 25.41 5.43 -15.50
N ILE A 22 25.57 4.13 -15.74
CA ILE A 22 26.74 3.61 -16.45
C ILE A 22 26.25 3.13 -17.81
N GLY A 23 26.91 3.60 -18.87
CA GLY A 23 26.51 3.46 -20.28
C GLY A 23 26.55 2.03 -20.81
N ILE A 24 25.69 1.16 -20.27
CA ILE A 24 25.48 -0.21 -20.72
C ILE A 24 24.32 -0.22 -21.72
N ASN A 25 24.55 -0.88 -22.86
CA ASN A 25 23.63 -1.01 -24.00
C ASN A 25 22.15 -1.14 -23.57
N LYS A 26 21.36 -0.13 -23.94
CA LYS A 26 19.97 0.10 -23.53
C LYS A 26 18.97 -0.99 -23.94
N SER A 27 19.38 -1.94 -24.80
CA SER A 27 18.53 -3.02 -25.33
C SER A 27 18.40 -4.25 -24.42
N PHE A 28 19.32 -4.47 -23.47
CA PHE A 28 19.33 -5.70 -22.65
C PHE A 28 18.53 -5.60 -21.33
N TYR A 29 18.17 -4.40 -20.89
CA TYR A 29 17.33 -4.21 -19.70
C TYR A 29 15.93 -3.74 -20.08
N LYS A 30 15.18 -4.59 -20.78
CA LYS A 30 13.72 -4.52 -20.75
C LYS A 30 13.26 -5.00 -19.37
N SER A 31 13.54 -4.20 -18.33
CA SER A 31 12.89 -4.41 -17.03
C SER A 31 11.40 -4.23 -17.28
N LYS A 32 10.68 -5.34 -17.35
CA LYS A 32 9.23 -5.33 -17.40
C LYS A 32 8.78 -4.58 -16.16
N PHE A 33 8.12 -3.44 -16.34
CA PHE A 33 7.59 -2.69 -15.22
C PHE A 33 6.46 -3.50 -14.62
N GLU A 34 6.80 -4.36 -13.67
CA GLU A 34 5.84 -5.19 -12.97
C GLU A 34 5.29 -4.41 -11.79
N SER A 35 3.97 -4.25 -11.77
CA SER A 35 3.33 -3.69 -10.59
C SER A 35 3.54 -4.65 -9.43
N PRO A 36 3.94 -4.15 -8.23
CA PRO A 36 4.06 -5.00 -7.06
C PRO A 36 2.77 -5.81 -6.85
N SER A 37 2.90 -7.12 -6.77
CA SER A 37 1.82 -8.07 -6.53
C SER A 37 2.05 -8.79 -5.20
N ASN A 38 1.05 -9.55 -4.72
CA ASN A 38 1.16 -10.39 -3.51
C ASN A 38 1.56 -9.62 -2.24
N ASN A 39 0.99 -8.43 -2.04
CA ASN A 39 1.12 -7.68 -0.79
C ASN A 39 -0.17 -6.89 -0.52
N ILE A 40 -0.35 -6.42 0.72
CA ILE A 40 -1.55 -5.69 1.14
C ILE A 40 -1.76 -4.41 0.32
N GLY A 41 -0.68 -3.71 -0.04
CA GLY A 41 -0.74 -2.50 -0.85
C GLY A 41 -1.31 -2.75 -2.26
N ALA A 42 -1.00 -3.90 -2.85
CA ALA A 42 -1.56 -4.32 -4.15
C ALA A 42 -3.06 -4.58 -4.06
N ILE A 43 -3.50 -5.27 -3.01
CA ILE A 43 -4.92 -5.56 -2.74
C ILE A 43 -5.69 -4.24 -2.53
N ILE A 44 -5.20 -3.37 -1.65
CA ILE A 44 -5.83 -2.08 -1.35
C ILE A 44 -5.86 -1.18 -2.58
N ARG A 45 -4.80 -1.17 -3.40
CA ARG A 45 -4.77 -0.44 -4.68
C ARG A 45 -5.87 -0.92 -5.62
N GLY A 46 -6.01 -2.24 -5.80
CA GLY A 46 -7.06 -2.84 -6.63
C GLY A 46 -8.46 -2.48 -6.15
N TYR A 47 -8.70 -2.62 -4.84
CA TYR A 47 -9.97 -2.26 -4.20
C TYR A 47 -10.31 -0.78 -4.40
N LYS A 48 -9.42 0.13 -4.01
CA LYS A 48 -9.65 1.57 -4.15
C LYS A 48 -9.88 1.97 -5.60
N SER A 49 -9.15 1.39 -6.55
CA SER A 49 -9.32 1.65 -7.98
C SER A 49 -10.71 1.22 -8.47
N SER A 50 -11.11 -0.03 -8.17
CA SER A 50 -12.40 -0.58 -8.59
C SER A 50 -13.58 0.23 -8.04
N VAL A 51 -13.55 0.54 -6.74
CA VAL A 51 -14.62 1.31 -6.09
C VAL A 51 -14.66 2.77 -6.59
N THR A 52 -13.49 3.39 -6.85
CA THR A 52 -13.45 4.75 -7.43
C THR A 52 -14.12 4.79 -8.80
N LYS A 53 -13.84 3.78 -9.65
CA LYS A 53 -14.46 3.69 -10.98
C LYS A 53 -15.99 3.58 -10.86
N GLN A 54 -16.48 2.69 -9.99
CA GLN A 54 -17.91 2.50 -9.77
C GLN A 54 -18.59 3.77 -9.25
N ILE A 55 -18.02 4.42 -8.23
CA ILE A 55 -18.56 5.67 -7.67
C ILE A 55 -18.59 6.78 -8.72
N ASN A 56 -17.51 6.95 -9.49
CA ASN A 56 -17.45 7.99 -10.51
C ASN A 56 -18.44 7.74 -11.66
N GLN A 57 -18.74 6.48 -11.98
CA GLN A 57 -19.80 6.13 -12.93
C GLN A 57 -21.19 6.48 -12.39
N ILE A 58 -21.49 6.08 -11.14
CA ILE A 58 -22.79 6.35 -10.50
C ILE A 58 -23.03 7.86 -10.34
N ARG A 59 -22.00 8.59 -9.89
CA ARG A 59 -22.10 10.03 -9.61
C ARG A 59 -21.86 10.92 -10.83
N LYS A 60 -21.40 10.36 -11.96
CA LYS A 60 -20.95 11.11 -13.15
C LYS A 60 -19.84 12.13 -12.85
N THR A 61 -18.92 11.77 -11.96
CA THR A 61 -17.83 12.64 -11.48
C THR A 61 -16.44 12.06 -11.78
N PRO A 62 -16.07 11.85 -13.06
CA PRO A 62 -14.77 11.28 -13.40
C PRO A 62 -13.62 12.14 -12.83
N GLY A 63 -12.57 11.49 -12.34
CA GLY A 63 -11.39 12.17 -11.80
C GLY A 63 -11.55 12.76 -10.39
N THR A 64 -12.74 12.70 -9.79
CA THR A 64 -12.93 13.19 -8.42
C THR A 64 -12.20 12.30 -7.42
N LYS A 65 -11.47 12.94 -6.49
CA LYS A 65 -10.74 12.26 -5.43
C LYS A 65 -11.70 11.73 -4.37
N ILE A 66 -11.86 10.41 -4.33
CA ILE A 66 -12.74 9.73 -3.36
C ILE A 66 -12.01 9.40 -2.06
N TRP A 67 -10.73 9.01 -2.15
CA TRP A 67 -9.99 8.45 -1.02
C TRP A 67 -9.02 9.46 -0.40
N GLN A 68 -8.86 9.38 0.92
CA GLN A 68 -7.66 9.89 1.59
C GLN A 68 -6.42 9.13 1.12
N ARG A 69 -5.26 9.81 1.12
CA ARG A 69 -3.98 9.24 0.68
C ARG A 69 -3.52 8.16 1.67
N GLY A 70 -2.96 7.06 1.14
CA GLY A 70 -2.44 5.95 1.95
C GLY A 70 -3.53 5.02 2.47
N TYR A 71 -3.17 4.14 3.39
CA TYR A 71 -4.06 3.29 4.16
C TYR A 71 -3.40 3.00 5.51
N TYR A 72 -4.20 2.62 6.50
CA TYR A 72 -3.70 2.18 7.80
C TYR A 72 -3.63 0.66 7.82
N ASP A 73 -2.49 0.12 8.22
CA ASP A 73 -2.28 -1.31 8.47
C ASP A 73 -1.66 -1.53 9.85
N HIS A 74 -2.07 -2.62 10.50
CA HIS A 74 -1.56 -3.02 11.81
C HIS A 74 -1.57 -4.54 11.90
N ILE A 75 -0.45 -5.12 12.32
CA ILE A 75 -0.31 -6.56 12.51
C ILE A 75 -0.82 -6.92 13.90
N ILE A 76 -1.91 -7.68 13.97
CA ILE A 76 -2.48 -8.20 15.22
C ILE A 76 -1.64 -9.39 15.66
N ARG A 77 -1.06 -9.32 16.86
CA ARG A 77 -0.09 -10.31 17.36
C ARG A 77 -0.59 -11.13 18.57
N ASN A 78 -1.70 -10.71 19.17
CA ASN A 78 -2.28 -11.35 20.34
C ASN A 78 -3.80 -11.12 20.41
N GLU A 79 -4.47 -11.87 21.26
CA GLU A 79 -5.93 -11.80 21.41
C GLU A 79 -6.42 -10.47 22.00
N GLU A 80 -5.62 -9.88 22.90
CA GLU A 80 -5.94 -8.59 23.51
C GLU A 80 -6.02 -7.47 22.46
N SER A 81 -5.02 -7.35 21.58
CA SER A 81 -5.04 -6.39 20.48
C SER A 81 -6.19 -6.65 19.50
N LEU A 82 -6.51 -7.92 19.24
CA LEU A 82 -7.66 -8.29 18.42
C LEU A 82 -8.97 -7.83 19.04
N PHE A 83 -9.13 -8.00 20.36
CA PHE A 83 -10.30 -7.55 21.11
C PHE A 83 -10.48 -6.03 20.99
N TYR A 84 -9.44 -5.25 21.32
CA TYR A 84 -9.53 -3.79 21.28
C TYR A 84 -9.77 -3.25 19.86
N ILE A 85 -9.15 -3.83 18.83
CA ILE A 85 -9.37 -3.40 17.45
C ILE A 85 -10.81 -3.68 17.01
N ARG A 86 -11.37 -4.84 17.37
CA ARG A 86 -12.77 -5.16 17.08
C ARG A 86 -13.72 -4.23 17.80
N ASP A 87 -13.48 -3.97 19.08
CA ASP A 87 -14.28 -3.05 19.87
C ASP A 87 -14.24 -1.63 19.27
N TYR A 88 -13.05 -1.15 18.90
CA TYR A 88 -12.89 0.12 18.20
C TYR A 88 -13.71 0.18 16.90
N ILE A 89 -13.59 -0.83 16.03
CA ILE A 89 -14.33 -0.85 14.75
C ILE A 89 -15.84 -0.81 14.99
N LYS A 90 -16.34 -1.56 15.98
CA LYS A 90 -17.76 -1.62 16.33
C LYS A 90 -18.26 -0.27 16.86
N ASN A 91 -17.48 0.39 17.72
CA ASN A 91 -17.91 1.58 18.44
C ASN A 91 -17.58 2.90 17.72
N ASN A 92 -16.66 2.89 16.74
CA ASN A 92 -16.24 4.10 16.02
C ASN A 92 -17.39 4.88 15.37
N PRO A 93 -18.41 4.26 14.72
CA PRO A 93 -19.53 5.01 14.16
C PRO A 93 -20.27 5.86 15.21
N MET A 94 -20.46 5.32 16.43
CA MET A 94 -21.13 6.00 17.53
C MET A 94 -20.24 7.07 18.18
N ASN A 95 -18.93 6.87 18.15
CA ASN A 95 -17.95 7.79 18.72
C ASN A 95 -17.46 8.86 17.73
N TRP A 96 -17.92 8.81 16.47
CA TRP A 96 -17.41 9.67 15.40
C TRP A 96 -17.54 11.17 15.70
N ASN A 97 -18.63 11.60 16.35
CA ASN A 97 -18.84 12.99 16.74
C ASN A 97 -17.89 13.49 17.84
N LYS A 98 -17.28 12.56 18.60
CA LYS A 98 -16.30 12.84 19.64
C LYS A 98 -14.86 12.68 19.13
N ASP A 99 -14.70 12.23 17.89
CA ASP A 99 -13.38 11.98 17.31
C ASP A 99 -12.65 13.29 17.04
N ARG A 100 -11.34 13.31 17.32
CA ARG A 100 -10.48 14.48 17.12
C ARG A 100 -10.42 14.97 15.67
N PHE A 101 -10.74 14.10 14.70
CA PHE A 101 -10.79 14.42 13.27
C PHE A 101 -12.18 14.82 12.79
N PHE A 102 -13.19 14.85 13.67
CA PHE A 102 -14.56 15.23 13.31
C PHE A 102 -14.65 16.69 12.83
N GLN A 103 -13.83 17.58 13.39
CA GLN A 103 -13.96 19.04 13.21
C GLN A 103 -13.20 19.63 12.01
N ASN A 104 -12.43 18.83 11.27
CA ASN A 104 -11.64 19.31 10.13
C ASN A 104 -12.32 19.04 8.77
N ARG A 105 -13.63 19.32 8.65
CA ARG A 105 -14.38 19.18 7.39
C ARG A 105 -14.88 20.51 6.86
#